data_AF-A0AAV0LEL6-F1
#
_entry.id   AF-A0AAV0LEL6-F1
#
_cell.length_a   1.000
_cell.length_b   1.000
_cell.length_c   1.000
_cell.angle_alpha   90.00
_cell.angle_beta   90.00
_cell.angle_gamma   90.00
#
_symmetry.space_group_name_H-M   'P 1'
#
loop_
_entity.id
_entity.type
_entity.pdbx_description
1 polymer ?
#
loop_
_entity_poly.entity_id
_entity_poly.type
_entity_poly.pdbx_seq_one_letter_code
_entity_poly.pdbx_strand_id
1 'polypeptide(L)'
;MEEEASLGTGDPKFPKMIWPPKQLCPACYGSNNKAKDRRNEVDWDMDEVYRFLVDFYGKTLVSLYKNKDVGHEVLSGSSEDTVASTNAVVVPVGAALAIALASCAFGALACYWRSRQKSRKYYHQLHSLKNI
;
A
#
# COMPACT_ATOMS: atom_id res chain seq x y z
N MET A 1 13.15 -7.67 -26.11
CA MET A 1 12.51 -6.33 -26.06
C MET A 1 11.43 -6.16 -27.14
N GLU A 2 11.41 -7.00 -28.19
CA GLU A 2 10.50 -6.83 -29.33
C GLU A 2 9.07 -7.37 -29.14
N GLU A 3 8.77 -8.09 -28.05
CA GLU A 3 7.49 -8.78 -27.89
C GLU A 3 6.28 -7.83 -27.97
N GLU A 4 6.35 -6.66 -27.34
CA GLU A 4 5.23 -5.71 -27.30
C GLU A 4 5.11 -4.89 -28.60
N ALA A 5 6.23 -4.64 -29.27
CA ALA A 5 6.22 -4.00 -30.58
C ALA A 5 5.63 -4.94 -31.65
N SER A 6 5.89 -6.24 -31.52
CA SER A 6 5.32 -7.28 -32.38
C SER A 6 3.82 -7.49 -32.16
N LEU A 7 3.34 -7.24 -30.93
CA LEU A 7 1.93 -7.35 -30.56
C LEU A 7 1.14 -6.03 -30.70
N GLY A 8 1.81 -4.91 -31.04
CA GLY A 8 1.17 -3.60 -31.22
C GLY A 8 0.59 -3.00 -29.93
N THR A 9 0.93 -3.55 -28.77
CA THR A 9 0.45 -3.13 -27.45
C THR A 9 1.27 -2.02 -26.81
N GLY A 10 2.42 -1.70 -27.40
CA GLY A 10 3.30 -0.63 -26.90
C GLY A 10 2.73 0.77 -27.15
N ASP A 11 2.93 1.67 -26.18
CA ASP A 11 2.64 3.09 -26.36
C ASP A 11 3.55 3.69 -27.46
N PRO A 12 3.00 4.22 -28.57
CA PRO A 12 3.79 4.80 -29.65
C PRO A 12 4.62 6.01 -29.22
N LYS A 13 4.18 6.73 -28.19
CA LYS A 13 4.85 7.93 -27.67
C LYS A 13 6.04 7.58 -26.77
N PHE A 14 5.99 6.43 -26.11
CA PHE A 14 7.02 5.97 -25.17
C PHE A 14 7.43 4.54 -25.50
N PRO A 15 8.26 4.35 -26.53
CA PRO A 15 8.70 3.02 -26.92
C PRO A 15 9.49 2.37 -25.77
N LYS A 16 9.29 1.06 -25.58
CA LYS A 16 10.10 0.29 -24.62
C LYS A 16 11.56 0.35 -25.03
N MET A 17 12.41 0.71 -24.09
CA MET A 17 13.85 0.79 -24.27
C MET A 17 14.56 0.31 -23.01
N ILE A 18 15.86 0.03 -23.11
CA ILE A 18 16.68 -0.29 -21.95
C ILE A 18 16.78 0.96 -21.08
N TRP A 19 16.36 0.83 -19.84
CA TRP A 19 16.35 1.90 -18.86
C TRP A 19 17.44 1.67 -17.80
N PRO A 20 18.16 2.70 -17.35
CA PRO A 20 18.11 4.09 -17.79
C PRO A 20 18.85 4.30 -19.12
N PRO A 21 18.37 5.16 -20.04
CA PRO A 21 19.09 5.44 -21.28
C PRO A 21 20.48 6.03 -21.01
N LYS A 22 21.42 5.75 -21.93
CA LYS A 22 22.80 6.29 -21.91
C LYS A 22 22.87 7.81 -21.80
N GLN A 23 21.86 8.52 -22.32
CA GLN A 23 21.75 9.97 -22.22
C GLN A 23 21.47 10.45 -20.78
N LEU A 24 20.76 9.64 -19.99
CA LEU A 24 20.46 9.96 -18.58
C LEU A 24 21.56 9.49 -17.64
N CYS A 25 22.15 8.32 -17.90
CA CYS A 25 23.24 7.81 -17.08
C CYS A 25 24.29 7.13 -17.97
N PRO A 26 25.28 7.88 -18.48
CA PRO A 26 26.37 7.29 -19.24
C PRO A 26 27.29 6.44 -18.36
N ALA A 27 27.45 6.81 -17.09
CA ALA A 27 28.28 6.09 -16.11
C ALA A 27 27.71 4.71 -15.74
N CYS A 28 26.39 4.51 -15.86
CA CYS A 28 25.72 3.24 -15.57
C CYS A 28 26.13 2.11 -16.53
N TYR A 29 26.77 2.44 -17.66
CA TYR A 29 27.21 1.47 -18.65
C TYR A 29 28.71 1.27 -18.54
N GLY A 30 29.15 0.01 -18.49
CA GLY A 30 30.56 -0.35 -18.42
C GLY A 30 31.36 0.23 -19.60
N SER A 31 32.60 0.65 -19.32
CA SER A 31 33.53 1.19 -20.32
C SER A 31 34.05 0.14 -21.31
N ASN A 32 33.76 -1.14 -21.06
CA ASN A 32 34.27 -2.24 -21.85
C ASN A 32 33.48 -2.40 -23.15
N ASN A 33 34.02 -1.78 -24.20
CA ASN A 33 33.67 -2.04 -25.60
C ASN A 33 34.17 -3.43 -26.06
N LYS A 34 34.18 -4.44 -25.18
CA LYS A 34 34.53 -5.81 -25.55
C LYS A 34 33.27 -6.47 -26.07
N ALA A 35 33.21 -6.55 -27.39
CA ALA A 35 32.32 -7.39 -28.15
C ALA A 35 32.20 -8.78 -27.52
N LYS A 36 31.20 -8.97 -26.64
CA LYS A 36 30.64 -10.28 -26.39
C LYS A 36 29.44 -10.39 -27.30
N ASP A 37 29.56 -11.29 -28.27
CA ASP A 37 28.54 -11.77 -29.20
C ASP A 37 27.34 -12.40 -28.48
N ARG A 38 26.65 -11.61 -27.65
CA ARG A 38 25.31 -11.89 -27.15
C ARG A 38 24.55 -10.57 -27.27
N ARG A 39 23.84 -10.41 -28.38
CA ARG A 39 23.22 -9.17 -28.89
C ARG A 39 22.28 -8.41 -27.91
N ASN A 40 22.13 -8.85 -26.66
CA ASN A 40 21.16 -8.32 -25.70
C ASN A 40 21.70 -8.17 -24.26
N GLU A 41 22.97 -8.46 -23.98
CA GLU A 41 23.50 -8.39 -22.61
C GLU A 41 24.21 -7.04 -22.40
N VAL A 42 23.56 -6.15 -21.66
CA VAL A 42 24.11 -4.83 -21.31
C VAL A 42 25.10 -4.98 -20.18
N ASP A 43 26.31 -4.45 -20.37
CA ASP A 43 27.33 -4.36 -19.32
C ASP A 43 26.97 -3.20 -18.39
N TRP A 44 26.51 -3.53 -17.19
CA TRP A 44 26.05 -2.58 -16.18
C TRP A 44 27.13 -2.35 -15.13
N ASP A 45 27.40 -1.08 -14.83
CA ASP A 45 28.06 -0.70 -13.59
C ASP A 45 27.00 -0.60 -12.48
N MET A 46 26.95 -1.63 -11.63
CA MET A 46 25.90 -1.77 -10.61
C MET A 46 25.96 -0.68 -9.54
N ASP A 47 27.14 -0.14 -9.23
CA ASP A 47 27.31 0.91 -8.22
C ASP A 47 26.78 2.24 -8.75
N GLU A 48 27.06 2.54 -10.01
CA GLU A 48 26.53 3.71 -10.71
C GLU A 48 25.01 3.62 -10.90
N VAL A 49 24.51 2.44 -11.31
CA VAL A 49 23.06 2.20 -11.46
C VAL A 49 22.34 2.37 -10.13
N TYR A 50 22.86 1.78 -9.05
CA TYR A 50 22.26 1.91 -7.73
C TYR A 50 22.20 3.36 -7.27
N ARG A 51 23.32 4.09 -7.40
CA ARG A 51 23.38 5.50 -7.03
C ARG A 51 22.41 6.35 -7.85
N PHE A 52 22.36 6.12 -9.17
CA PHE A 52 21.40 6.80 -10.05
C PHE A 52 19.95 6.54 -9.62
N LEU A 53 19.59 5.28 -9.33
CA LEU A 53 18.25 4.91 -8.88
C LEU A 53 17.86 5.60 -7.57
N VAL A 54 18.76 5.58 -6.59
CA VAL A 54 18.55 6.24 -5.29
C VAL A 54 18.40 7.74 -5.46
N ASP A 55 19.22 8.39 -6.28
CA ASP A 55 19.14 9.83 -6.50
C ASP A 55 17.89 10.24 -7.30
N PHE A 56 17.54 9.46 -8.32
CA PHE A 56 16.42 9.72 -9.22
C PHE A 56 15.07 9.56 -8.51
N TYR A 57 14.89 8.47 -7.76
CA TYR A 57 13.65 8.19 -7.05
C TYR A 57 13.64 8.72 -5.62
N GLY A 58 14.78 8.77 -4.95
CA GLY A 58 14.89 9.17 -3.54
C GLY A 58 14.48 10.61 -3.29
N LYS A 59 14.79 11.55 -4.20
CA LYS A 59 14.34 12.95 -4.08
C LYS A 59 12.82 13.08 -4.08
N THR A 60 12.15 12.29 -4.92
CA THR A 60 10.68 12.22 -4.98
C THR A 60 10.09 11.58 -3.73
N LEU A 61 10.73 10.54 -3.19
CA LEU A 61 10.28 9.93 -1.94
C LEU A 61 10.40 10.90 -0.77
N VAL A 62 11.53 11.61 -0.64
CA VAL A 62 11.73 12.60 0.43
C VAL A 62 10.73 13.75 0.33
N SER A 63 10.42 14.24 -0.87
CA SER A 63 9.41 15.31 -1.04
C SER A 63 8.00 14.83 -0.66
N LEU A 64 7.61 13.61 -1.02
CA LEU A 64 6.31 13.04 -0.64
C LEU A 64 6.16 12.89 0.88
N TYR A 65 7.23 12.50 1.58
CA TYR A 65 7.20 12.42 3.05
C TYR A 65 7.16 13.80 3.71
N LYS A 66 7.95 14.77 3.23
CA LYS A 66 7.92 16.14 3.76
C LYS A 66 6.55 16.80 3.58
N ASN A 67 5.89 16.58 2.44
CA ASN A 67 4.55 17.14 2.19
C ASN A 67 3.47 16.48 3.06
N LYS A 68 3.66 15.24 3.53
CA LYS A 68 2.74 14.57 4.46
C LYS A 68 2.81 15.13 5.88
N ASP A 69 3.96 15.61 6.31
CA ASP A 69 4.16 16.21 7.64
C ASP A 69 3.50 17.61 7.73
N VAL A 70 3.47 18.35 6.62
CA VAL A 70 2.90 19.71 6.56
C VAL A 70 1.37 19.73 6.35
N GLY A 71 0.75 18.58 6.06
CA GLY A 71 -0.67 18.46 5.71
C GLY A 71 -1.64 18.14 6.86
N HIS A 72 -1.21 18.21 8.12
CA HIS A 72 -2.06 17.94 9.29
C HIS A 72 -2.60 19.24 9.92
N GLU A 73 -3.29 20.06 9.13
CA GLU A 73 -4.20 21.07 9.66
C GLU A 73 -5.55 21.03 8.92
N VAL A 74 -6.55 20.53 9.64
CA VAL A 74 -7.97 20.90 9.57
C VAL A 74 -8.64 20.79 8.19
N LEU A 75 -9.28 19.63 7.93
CA LEU A 75 -10.65 19.68 7.43
C LEU A 75 -11.47 18.44 7.82
N SER A 76 -12.46 18.71 8.66
CA SER A 76 -13.55 17.82 9.04
C SER A 76 -14.41 17.42 7.84
N GLY A 77 -14.80 16.14 7.82
CA GLY A 77 -16.11 15.69 7.34
C GLY A 77 -16.30 15.58 5.83
N SER A 78 -16.17 14.36 5.29
CA SER A 78 -17.20 13.75 4.45
C SER A 78 -16.85 12.29 4.20
N SER A 79 -17.88 11.47 4.16
CA SER A 79 -17.86 10.01 4.12
C SER A 79 -17.49 9.43 2.76
N GLU A 80 -17.29 8.10 2.81
CA GLU A 80 -17.52 7.08 1.79
C GLU A 80 -16.34 6.59 0.93
N ASP A 81 -16.23 5.25 0.99
CA ASP A 81 -15.62 4.30 0.07
C ASP A 81 -14.13 4.44 -0.28
N THR A 82 -13.34 3.63 0.40
CA THR A 82 -12.19 2.97 -0.24
C THR A 82 -12.13 1.50 0.16
N VAL A 83 -13.01 0.72 -0.47
CA VAL A 83 -12.75 -0.70 -0.75
C VAL A 83 -11.59 -0.76 -1.75
N ALA A 84 -10.43 -1.27 -1.32
CA ALA A 84 -9.58 -2.19 -2.08
C ALA A 84 -8.13 -2.24 -1.55
N SER A 85 -7.78 -3.43 -1.05
CA SER A 85 -6.59 -4.21 -1.37
C SER A 85 -5.17 -3.67 -1.09
N THR A 86 -4.39 -4.61 -0.53
CA THR A 86 -2.92 -4.81 -0.65
C THR A 86 -1.95 -4.04 0.26
N ASN A 87 -1.53 -4.76 1.31
CA ASN A 87 -0.14 -4.96 1.79
C ASN A 87 0.73 -3.72 2.10
N ALA A 88 0.55 -3.16 3.29
CA ALA A 88 1.61 -2.68 4.18
C ALA A 88 0.95 -2.16 5.46
N VAL A 89 0.81 -3.01 6.48
CA VAL A 89 0.10 -2.66 7.73
C VAL A 89 1.01 -1.82 8.62
N VAL A 90 1.23 -0.57 8.24
CA VAL A 90 1.50 0.51 9.19
C VAL A 90 0.22 1.32 9.25
N VAL A 91 -0.70 0.87 10.10
CA VAL A 91 -1.96 1.56 10.32
C VAL A 91 -1.63 2.85 11.08
N PRO A 92 -2.02 4.03 10.57
CA PRO A 92 -1.89 5.27 11.33
C PRO A 92 -2.48 5.08 12.72
N VAL A 93 -1.81 5.58 13.77
CA VAL A 93 -2.21 5.38 15.18
C VAL A 93 -3.70 5.69 15.40
N GLY A 94 -4.23 6.69 14.68
CA GLY A 94 -5.66 7.03 14.70
C GLY A 94 -6.59 5.91 14.22
N ALA A 95 -6.25 5.16 13.17
CA ALA A 95 -7.07 4.06 12.69
C ALA A 95 -7.02 2.84 13.65
N ALA A 96 -5.88 2.57 14.28
CA ALA A 96 -5.77 1.53 15.32
C ALA A 96 -6.64 1.87 16.54
N LEU A 97 -6.64 3.13 16.99
CA LEU A 97 -7.51 3.60 18.08
C LEU A 97 -8.99 3.51 17.71
N ALA A 98 -9.36 3.89 16.48
CA ALA A 98 -10.75 3.79 16.00
C ALA A 98 -11.24 2.34 15.95
N ILE A 99 -10.43 1.41 15.43
CA ILE A 99 -10.76 -0.03 15.40
C ILE A 99 -10.90 -0.58 16.82
N ALA A 100 -10.01 -0.22 17.74
CA ALA A 100 -10.07 -0.67 19.13
C ALA A 100 -11.35 -0.19 19.84
N LEU A 101 -11.71 1.08 19.69
CA LEU A 101 -12.94 1.65 20.26
C LEU A 101 -14.20 1.04 19.65
N ALA A 102 -14.23 0.87 18.32
CA ALA A 102 -15.35 0.23 17.64
C ALA A 102 -15.53 -1.22 18.10
N SER A 103 -14.45 -2.01 18.15
CA SER A 103 -14.48 -3.40 18.61
C SER A 103 -14.97 -3.51 20.06
N CYS A 104 -14.50 -2.62 20.94
CA CYS A 104 -14.92 -2.57 22.34
C CYS A 104 -16.42 -2.21 22.48
N ALA A 105 -16.91 -1.22 21.72
CA ALA A 105 -18.30 -0.81 21.74
C ALA A 105 -19.25 -1.93 21.25
N PHE A 106 -18.93 -2.60 20.14
CA PHE A 106 -19.70 -3.75 19.65
C PHE A 106 -19.65 -4.93 20.61
N GLY A 107 -18.49 -5.20 21.23
CA GLY A 107 -18.33 -6.22 22.27
C GLY A 107 -19.23 -5.96 23.48
N ALA A 108 -19.22 -4.74 24.01
CA ALA A 108 -20.06 -4.34 25.13
C ALA A 108 -21.56 -4.45 24.81
N LEU A 109 -21.97 -4.00 23.61
CA LEU A 109 -23.36 -4.11 23.15
C LEU A 109 -23.80 -5.57 23.01
N ALA A 110 -22.94 -6.44 22.45
CA ALA A 110 -23.22 -7.86 22.32
C ALA A 110 -23.35 -8.57 23.68
N CYS A 111 -22.47 -8.23 24.64
CA CYS A 111 -22.56 -8.72 26.02
C CYS A 111 -23.85 -8.25 26.71
N TYR A 112 -24.21 -6.98 26.55
CA TYR A 112 -25.46 -6.43 27.08
C TYR A 112 -26.69 -7.13 26.49
N TRP A 113 -26.72 -7.34 25.17
CA TRP A 113 -27.82 -8.03 24.51
C TRP A 113 -27.95 -9.49 24.97
N ARG A 114 -26.84 -10.23 25.06
CA ARG A 114 -26.84 -11.62 25.59
C ARG A 114 -27.31 -11.66 27.04
N SER A 115 -26.88 -10.70 27.86
CA SER A 115 -27.31 -10.60 29.26
C SER A 115 -28.82 -10.31 29.36
N ARG A 116 -29.34 -9.39 28.54
CA ARG A 116 -30.77 -9.07 28.45
C ARG A 116 -31.61 -10.27 27.96
N GLN A 117 -31.10 -11.04 27.01
CA GLN A 117 -31.78 -12.23 26.51
C GLN A 117 -31.80 -13.34 27.56
N LYS A 118 -30.72 -13.49 28.34
CA LYS A 118 -30.68 -14.43 29.47
C LYS A 118 -31.63 -14.01 30.58
N SER A 119 -31.65 -12.75 31.00
CA SER A 119 -32.56 -12.30 32.07
C SER A 119 -34.02 -12.54 31.73
N ARG A 120 -34.43 -12.34 30.46
CA ARG A 120 -35.79 -12.70 30.00
C ARG A 120 -36.10 -14.18 30.20
N LYS A 121 -35.16 -15.10 29.92
CA LYS A 121 -35.36 -16.54 30.15
C LYS A 121 -35.49 -16.87 31.64
N TYR A 122 -34.69 -16.23 32.50
CA TYR A 122 -34.78 -16.43 33.96
C TYR A 122 -36.08 -15.89 34.54
N TYR A 123 -36.59 -14.74 34.07
CA TYR A 123 -37.90 -14.24 34.51
C TYR A 123 -39.04 -15.18 34.12
N HIS A 124 -39.03 -15.77 32.92
CA HIS A 124 -40.03 -16.77 32.53
C HIS A 124 -39.91 -18.09 33.32
N GLN A 125 -38.69 -18.56 33.62
CA GLN A 125 -38.48 -19.74 34.48
C GLN A 125 -38.87 -19.50 35.94
N LEU A 126 -38.58 -18.33 36.52
CA LEU A 126 -39.02 -17.94 37.86
C LEU A 126 -40.55 -17.82 37.94
N HIS A 127 -41.19 -17.29 36.89
CA HIS A 127 -42.66 -17.26 36.82
C HIS A 127 -43.28 -18.65 36.66
N SER A 128 -42.56 -19.60 36.05
CA SER A 128 -42.98 -21.01 35.95
C SER A 128 -42.84 -21.77 37.27
N LEU A 129 -41.81 -21.47 38.08
CA LEU A 129 -41.59 -22.10 39.40
C LEU A 129 -42.46 -21.51 40.51
N LYS A 130 -43.11 -20.35 40.28
CA LYS A 130 -44.07 -19.73 41.21
C LYS A 130 -45.51 -20.22 41.02
N ASN A 131 -45.76 -21.08 40.03
CA ASN A 131 -47.07 -21.65 39.70
C ASN A 131 -47.16 -23.16 40.01
N ILE A 132 -46.47 -23.63 41.06
CA ILE A 132 -46.64 -24.95 41.67
C ILE A 132 -46.95 -24.75 43.15
#